data_AF-A0A090S5U9-F1
#
_entry.id   AF-A0A090S5U9-F1
#
_cell.length_a   1.000
_cell.length_b   1.000
_cell.length_c   1.000
_cell.angle_alpha   90.00
_cell.angle_beta   90.00
_cell.angle_gamma   90.00
#
_symmetry.space_group_name_H-M   'P 1'
#
loop_
_entity.id
_entity.type
_entity.pdbx_description
1 polymer ?
#
loop_
_entity_poly.entity_id
_entity_poly.type
_entity_poly.pdbx_seq_one_letter_code
_entity_poly.pdbx_strand_id
1 'polypeptide(L)'
;MKDGSVMGQGSVHKEATRNFELDTTISHERKQTGVVNRQTVAVAIKNRAKVNPDTGEVTYEPRSESELAALRQILVGAVGFNENRGDLLNVLSMTFEEPAAELLPDVPIWEHPNFNDWIRWFASALVIIVVVLVLIRPAMKKLLNPAAQDEDEQLYGPDGLPLGADGETSLIGTDIDGSELFEFSSGIDLPNLHKDEDVLKAVRALVANEPELAAQVVKNWMAEN
;
A
#
# COMPACT_ATOMS: atom_id res chain seq x y z
N MET A 1 -100.51 28.86 -111.54
CA MET A 1 -99.07 28.84 -111.88
C MET A 1 -98.32 29.26 -110.63
N LYS A 2 -97.62 28.32 -109.97
CA LYS A 2 -96.13 28.29 -109.76
C LYS A 2 -95.62 29.55 -109.02
N ASP A 3 -94.94 29.53 -107.89
CA ASP A 3 -93.95 28.63 -107.25
C ASP A 3 -94.12 28.74 -105.72
N GLY A 4 -93.79 27.78 -104.84
CA GLY A 4 -92.65 26.88 -104.87
C GLY A 4 -91.45 27.49 -104.15
N SER A 5 -91.41 27.48 -102.80
CA SER A 5 -90.12 27.61 -102.10
C SER A 5 -90.01 26.58 -100.98
N VAL A 6 -88.90 25.84 -101.06
CA VAL A 6 -88.58 24.59 -100.38
C VAL A 6 -87.62 24.91 -99.24
N MET A 7 -87.73 24.12 -98.16
CA MET A 7 -86.88 23.99 -96.97
C MET A 7 -85.50 24.68 -96.97
N GLY A 8 -85.19 25.33 -95.85
CA GLY A 8 -83.83 25.55 -95.38
C GLY A 8 -83.68 25.06 -93.94
N GLN A 9 -83.45 23.77 -93.75
CA GLN A 9 -83.04 23.22 -92.46
C GLN A 9 -81.58 23.62 -92.22
N GLY A 10 -81.36 24.76 -91.58
CA GLY A 10 -80.03 25.25 -91.27
C GLY A 10 -79.39 24.44 -90.13
N SER A 11 -78.34 23.69 -90.43
CA SER A 11 -77.51 23.07 -89.40
C SER A 11 -76.67 24.15 -88.72
N VAL A 12 -76.92 24.41 -87.44
CA VAL A 12 -76.10 25.31 -86.64
C VAL A 12 -74.95 24.48 -86.06
N HIS A 13 -73.76 24.66 -86.61
CA HIS A 13 -72.51 24.11 -86.04
C HIS A 13 -71.86 25.18 -85.18
N LYS A 14 -71.63 24.88 -83.90
CA LYS A 14 -70.93 25.76 -82.96
C LYS A 14 -69.70 25.06 -82.44
N GLU A 15 -68.55 25.45 -82.98
CA GLU A 15 -67.24 25.04 -82.49
C GLU A 15 -66.77 26.03 -81.43
N ALA A 16 -66.31 25.52 -80.29
CA ALA A 16 -65.80 26.33 -79.19
C ALA A 16 -64.52 25.69 -78.67
N THR A 17 -63.38 26.29 -78.98
CA THR A 17 -62.09 25.91 -78.41
C THR A 17 -62.00 26.48 -77.00
N ARG A 18 -61.98 25.61 -75.99
CA ARG A 18 -61.73 26.00 -74.59
C ARG A 18 -60.29 25.71 -74.23
N ASN A 19 -59.55 26.76 -73.93
CA ASN A 19 -58.23 26.65 -73.32
C ASN A 19 -58.39 26.57 -71.81
N PHE A 20 -57.82 25.54 -71.21
CA PHE A 20 -57.70 25.41 -69.77
C PHE A 20 -56.24 25.67 -69.43
N GLU A 21 -55.99 26.65 -68.57
CA GLU A 21 -54.68 26.82 -67.96
C GLU A 21 -54.57 25.76 -66.87
N LEU A 22 -53.56 24.88 -66.97
CA LEU A 22 -53.28 23.91 -65.92
C LEU A 22 -52.61 24.64 -64.76
N ASP A 23 -53.29 24.69 -63.61
CA ASP A 23 -52.68 25.14 -62.37
C ASP A 23 -51.46 24.28 -62.04
N THR A 24 -50.28 24.89 -62.07
CA THR A 24 -49.02 24.21 -61.73
C THR A 24 -48.63 24.58 -60.31
N THR A 25 -48.69 23.62 -59.39
CA THR A 25 -48.17 23.79 -58.03
C THR A 25 -46.71 23.36 -58.00
N ILE A 26 -45.80 24.33 -57.87
CA ILE A 26 -44.36 24.06 -57.70
C ILE A 26 -44.07 23.99 -56.19
N SER A 27 -43.72 22.79 -55.72
CA SER A 27 -43.27 22.59 -54.33
C SER A 27 -41.75 22.62 -54.27
N HIS A 28 -41.20 23.51 -53.43
CA HIS A 28 -39.79 23.55 -53.10
C HIS A 28 -39.56 22.97 -51.70
N GLU A 29 -38.94 21.79 -51.63
CA GLU A 29 -38.52 21.20 -50.37
C GLU A 29 -37.04 21.52 -50.12
N ARG A 30 -36.73 22.28 -49.06
CA ARG A 30 -35.36 22.44 -48.57
C ARG A 30 -35.10 21.41 -47.48
N LYS A 31 -34.36 20.35 -47.81
CA LYS A 31 -33.96 19.34 -46.84
C LYS A 31 -32.94 19.95 -45.86
N GLN A 32 -33.19 19.76 -44.57
CA GLN A 32 -32.27 20.16 -43.51
C GLN A 32 -30.98 19.32 -43.63
N THR A 33 -29.81 19.96 -43.48
CA THR A 33 -28.52 19.26 -43.48
C THR A 33 -28.27 18.60 -42.12
N GLY A 34 -27.66 17.41 -42.11
CA GLY A 34 -27.34 16.67 -40.88
C GLY A 34 -28.38 15.64 -40.44
N VAL A 35 -29.28 15.21 -41.34
CA VAL A 35 -30.22 14.12 -41.05
C VAL A 35 -29.49 12.78 -41.06
N VAL A 36 -29.74 11.96 -40.04
CA VAL A 36 -29.21 10.60 -39.96
C VAL A 36 -30.00 9.71 -40.92
N ASN A 37 -29.32 9.11 -41.90
CA ASN A 37 -29.94 8.22 -42.89
C ASN A 37 -30.08 6.78 -42.40
N ARG A 38 -29.17 6.31 -41.54
CA ARG A 38 -29.17 4.95 -40.98
C ARG A 38 -28.28 4.90 -39.75
N GLN A 39 -28.70 4.16 -38.73
CA GLN A 39 -27.87 3.81 -37.57
C GLN A 39 -27.61 2.30 -37.50
N THR A 40 -26.42 1.94 -37.05
CA THR A 40 -26.04 0.55 -36.80
C THR A 40 -25.35 0.48 -35.46
N VAL A 41 -25.97 -0.24 -34.52
CA VAL A 41 -25.52 -0.35 -33.14
C VAL A 41 -25.31 -1.82 -32.81
N ALA A 42 -24.11 -2.14 -32.32
CA ALA A 42 -23.75 -3.46 -31.83
C ALA A 42 -23.35 -3.34 -30.37
N VAL A 43 -23.97 -4.15 -29.51
CA VAL A 43 -23.74 -4.14 -28.07
C VAL A 43 -23.32 -5.53 -27.63
N ALA A 44 -22.11 -5.63 -27.08
CA ALA A 44 -21.61 -6.84 -26.43
C ALA A 44 -21.81 -6.73 -24.92
N ILE A 45 -22.45 -7.73 -24.32
CA ILE A 45 -22.73 -7.80 -22.88
C ILE A 45 -21.84 -8.86 -22.26
N LYS A 46 -21.14 -8.51 -21.17
CA LYS A 46 -20.31 -9.45 -20.42
C LYS A 46 -21.18 -10.57 -19.82
N ASN A 47 -20.74 -11.81 -20.04
CA ASN A 47 -21.29 -13.01 -19.41
C ASN A 47 -21.34 -12.88 -17.88
N ARG A 48 -22.30 -13.56 -17.24
CA ARG A 48 -22.46 -13.53 -15.79
C ARG A 48 -21.46 -14.48 -15.14
N ALA A 49 -20.72 -13.99 -14.16
CA ALA A 49 -19.88 -14.84 -13.32
C ALA A 49 -20.75 -15.69 -12.39
N LYS A 50 -20.50 -17.00 -12.39
CA LYS A 50 -21.11 -17.97 -11.50
C LYS A 50 -20.00 -18.67 -10.75
N VAL A 51 -19.96 -18.41 -9.45
CA VAL A 51 -19.02 -19.04 -8.54
C VAL A 51 -19.61 -20.36 -8.11
N ASN A 52 -18.88 -21.45 -8.34
CA ASN A 52 -19.24 -22.75 -7.80
C ASN A 52 -19.03 -22.72 -6.27
N PRO A 53 -20.07 -22.94 -5.45
CA PRO A 53 -19.95 -22.86 -4.00
C PRO A 53 -19.06 -23.96 -3.39
N ASP A 54 -18.87 -25.09 -4.08
CA ASP A 54 -18.12 -26.24 -3.57
C ASP A 54 -16.63 -26.17 -3.95
N THR A 55 -16.33 -25.68 -5.16
CA THR A 55 -14.95 -25.65 -5.70
C THR A 55 -14.33 -24.26 -5.71
N GLY A 56 -15.13 -23.20 -5.53
CA GLY A 56 -14.69 -21.81 -5.68
C GLY A 56 -14.39 -21.42 -7.13
N GLU A 57 -14.62 -22.31 -8.10
CA GLU A 57 -14.34 -22.07 -9.51
C GLU A 57 -15.33 -21.04 -10.08
N VAL A 58 -14.79 -20.01 -10.76
CA VAL A 58 -15.59 -19.01 -11.44
C VAL A 58 -15.81 -19.43 -12.88
N THR A 59 -17.06 -19.71 -13.24
CA THR A 59 -17.46 -19.99 -14.62
C THR A 59 -18.26 -18.80 -15.16
N TYR A 60 -18.15 -18.54 -16.47
CA TYR A 60 -18.88 -17.46 -17.12
C TYR A 60 -20.01 -18.02 -17.97
N GLU A 61 -21.25 -17.81 -17.52
CA GLU A 61 -22.43 -18.26 -18.24
C GLU A 61 -22.99 -17.11 -19.12
N PRO A 62 -23.39 -17.39 -20.38
CA PRO A 62 -24.11 -16.43 -21.20
C PRO A 62 -25.37 -15.89 -20.51
N ARG A 63 -25.73 -14.63 -20.79
CA ARG A 63 -27.00 -14.04 -20.32
C ARG A 63 -28.18 -14.79 -20.93
N SER A 64 -29.30 -14.86 -20.21
CA SER A 64 -30.51 -15.50 -20.73
C SER A 64 -31.09 -14.72 -21.91
N GLU A 65 -31.78 -15.41 -22.82
CA GLU A 65 -32.45 -14.75 -23.95
C GLU A 65 -33.49 -13.71 -23.50
N SER A 66 -34.19 -13.98 -22.39
CA SER A 66 -35.16 -13.05 -21.81
C SER A 66 -34.51 -11.74 -21.35
N GLU A 67 -33.31 -11.80 -20.77
CA GLU A 67 -32.55 -10.64 -20.33
C GLU A 67 -32.03 -9.85 -21.52
N LEU A 68 -31.50 -10.54 -22.54
CA LEU A 68 -31.05 -9.90 -23.79
C LEU A 68 -32.21 -9.20 -24.52
N ALA A 69 -33.40 -9.80 -24.53
CA ALA A 69 -34.61 -9.19 -25.10
C ALA A 69 -35.03 -7.92 -24.32
N ALA A 70 -35.00 -7.97 -22.99
CA ALA A 70 -35.28 -6.80 -22.15
C ALA A 70 -34.26 -5.67 -22.39
N LEU A 71 -32.97 -6.01 -22.47
CA LEU A 71 -31.91 -5.04 -22.79
C LEU A 71 -32.10 -4.43 -24.18
N ARG A 72 -32.44 -5.25 -25.18
CA ARG A 72 -32.76 -4.78 -26.53
C ARG A 72 -33.89 -3.75 -26.50
N GLN A 73 -34.96 -4.00 -25.74
CA GLN A 73 -36.10 -3.09 -25.64
C GLN A 73 -35.71 -1.72 -25.06
N ILE A 74 -34.85 -1.70 -24.05
CA ILE A 74 -34.32 -0.46 -23.47
C ILE A 74 -33.46 0.28 -24.51
N LEU A 75 -32.59 -0.46 -25.21
CA LEU A 75 -31.69 0.11 -26.21
C LEU A 75 -32.43 0.73 -27.40
N VAL A 76 -33.53 0.12 -27.87
CA VAL A 76 -34.38 0.67 -28.94
C VAL A 76 -34.82 2.11 -28.62
N GLY A 77 -35.29 2.35 -27.39
CA GLY A 77 -35.68 3.68 -26.93
C GLY A 77 -34.49 4.62 -26.74
N ALA A 78 -33.39 4.12 -26.16
CA ALA A 78 -32.22 4.94 -25.84
C ALA A 78 -31.49 5.48 -27.08
N VAL A 79 -31.42 4.70 -28.16
CA VAL A 79 -30.70 5.10 -29.39
C VAL A 79 -31.60 5.79 -30.42
N GLY A 80 -32.91 5.82 -30.19
CA GLY A 80 -33.87 6.33 -31.17
C GLY A 80 -33.94 5.44 -32.42
N PHE A 81 -33.93 4.12 -32.21
CA PHE A 81 -34.00 3.13 -33.27
C PHE A 81 -35.26 3.33 -34.14
N ASN A 82 -35.07 3.32 -35.46
CA ASN A 82 -36.15 3.49 -36.41
C ASN A 82 -36.04 2.45 -37.53
N GLU A 83 -37.00 1.53 -37.57
CA GLU A 83 -37.06 0.46 -38.58
C GLU A 83 -37.31 1.03 -39.99
N ASN A 84 -38.11 2.09 -40.11
CA ASN A 84 -38.38 2.74 -41.41
C ASN A 84 -37.15 3.46 -41.97
N ARG A 85 -36.20 3.84 -41.11
CA ARG A 85 -34.89 4.39 -41.51
C ARG A 85 -33.91 3.27 -41.92
N GLY A 86 -34.25 2.01 -41.68
CA GLY A 86 -33.38 0.86 -41.94
C GLY A 86 -32.30 0.67 -40.88
N ASP A 87 -32.56 1.09 -39.64
CA ASP A 87 -31.61 0.92 -38.54
C ASP A 87 -31.41 -0.55 -38.17
N LEU A 88 -30.23 -0.85 -37.63
CA LEU A 88 -29.87 -2.18 -37.16
C LEU A 88 -29.36 -2.10 -35.71
N LEU A 89 -29.94 -2.94 -34.85
CA LEU A 89 -29.51 -3.12 -33.47
C LEU A 89 -29.22 -4.60 -33.25
N ASN A 90 -28.01 -4.93 -32.80
CA ASN A 90 -27.63 -6.27 -32.41
C ASN A 90 -27.08 -6.30 -30.99
N VAL A 91 -27.53 -7.27 -30.19
CA VAL A 91 -27.13 -7.42 -28.79
C VAL A 91 -26.71 -8.88 -28.59
N LEU A 92 -25.49 -9.08 -28.13
CA LEU A 92 -24.90 -10.41 -27.95
C LEU A 92 -24.18 -10.52 -26.61
N SER A 93 -24.25 -11.70 -25.99
CA SER A 93 -23.53 -12.02 -24.77
C SER A 93 -22.21 -12.68 -25.12
N MET A 94 -21.10 -12.23 -24.53
CA MET A 94 -19.80 -12.87 -24.72
C MET A 94 -18.91 -12.75 -23.47
N THR A 95 -17.95 -13.66 -23.35
CA THR A 95 -16.92 -13.59 -22.30
C THR A 95 -15.92 -12.51 -22.68
N PHE A 96 -15.62 -11.62 -21.73
CA PHE A 96 -14.59 -10.61 -21.90
C PHE A 96 -13.34 -11.12 -21.22
N GLU A 97 -12.19 -10.98 -21.88
CA GLU A 97 -10.90 -11.15 -21.21
C GLU A 97 -10.77 -10.09 -20.12
N GLU A 98 -10.51 -10.55 -18.90
CA GLU A 98 -10.12 -9.63 -17.85
C GLU A 98 -8.66 -9.24 -18.16
N PRO A 99 -8.36 -7.94 -18.35
CA PRO A 99 -6.96 -7.55 -18.46
C PRO A 99 -6.28 -8.11 -17.23
N ALA A 100 -5.17 -8.84 -17.43
CA ALA A 100 -4.38 -9.33 -16.32
C ALA A 100 -4.21 -8.14 -15.40
N ALA A 101 -4.84 -8.19 -14.22
CA ALA A 101 -4.55 -7.22 -13.21
C ALA A 101 -3.03 -7.26 -13.14
N GLU A 102 -2.38 -6.13 -13.35
CA GLU A 102 -1.02 -5.98 -12.89
C GLU A 102 -1.16 -6.20 -11.39
N LEU A 103 -1.06 -7.48 -10.99
CA LEU A 103 -0.71 -7.90 -9.66
C LEU A 103 0.62 -7.21 -9.53
N LEU A 104 0.58 -5.96 -9.03
CA LEU A 104 1.75 -5.30 -8.50
C LEU A 104 2.33 -6.41 -7.62
N PRO A 105 3.50 -6.98 -8.02
CA PRO A 105 4.08 -8.04 -7.24
C PRO A 105 4.12 -7.51 -5.82
N ASP A 106 3.73 -8.32 -4.84
CA ASP A 106 3.82 -7.93 -3.44
C ASP A 106 5.30 -7.67 -3.17
N VAL A 107 5.71 -6.41 -3.36
CA VAL A 107 7.11 -6.03 -3.38
C VAL A 107 7.55 -6.24 -1.96
N PRO A 108 8.53 -7.14 -1.71
CA PRO A 108 8.94 -7.38 -0.36
C PRO A 108 9.33 -6.07 0.32
N ILE A 109 9.02 -5.95 1.61
CA ILE A 109 9.14 -4.67 2.33
C ILE A 109 10.57 -4.09 2.24
N TRP A 110 11.59 -4.94 2.09
CA TRP A 110 12.99 -4.55 1.94
C TRP A 110 13.36 -3.96 0.56
N GLU A 111 12.55 -4.20 -0.48
CA GLU A 111 12.73 -3.63 -1.82
C GLU A 111 12.11 -2.23 -1.96
N HIS A 112 11.39 -1.76 -0.95
CA HIS A 112 10.89 -0.39 -0.96
C HIS A 112 12.04 0.62 -0.93
N PRO A 113 11.99 1.67 -1.77
CA PRO A 113 13.05 2.69 -1.83
C PRO A 113 13.25 3.43 -0.50
N ASN A 114 12.22 3.45 0.36
CA ASN A 114 12.24 4.12 1.65
C ASN A 114 12.59 3.20 2.83
N PHE A 115 12.84 1.91 2.58
CA PHE A 115 13.07 0.92 3.65
C PHE A 115 14.27 1.30 4.54
N ASN A 116 15.35 1.79 3.92
CA ASN A 116 16.55 2.21 4.65
C ASN A 116 16.30 3.44 5.54
N ASP A 117 15.45 4.37 5.08
CA ASP A 117 15.08 5.53 5.88
C ASP A 117 14.25 5.11 7.11
N TRP A 118 13.29 4.19 6.94
CA TRP A 118 12.53 3.65 8.07
C TRP A 118 13.44 2.98 9.10
N ILE A 119 14.37 2.12 8.66
CA ILE A 119 15.34 1.49 9.56
C ILE A 119 16.15 2.53 10.32
N ARG A 120 16.63 3.60 9.65
CA ARG A 120 17.40 4.66 10.30
C ARG A 120 16.59 5.36 11.40
N TRP A 121 15.31 5.66 11.13
CA TRP A 121 14.41 6.26 12.11
C TRP A 121 14.13 5.33 13.30
N PHE A 122 13.83 4.06 13.04
CA PHE A 122 13.60 3.08 14.10
C PHE A 122 14.85 2.82 14.94
N ALA A 123 16.02 2.70 14.32
CA ALA A 123 17.29 2.55 15.03
C ALA A 123 17.60 3.78 15.91
N SER A 124 17.39 4.99 15.39
CA SER A 124 17.59 6.23 16.16
C SER A 124 16.63 6.32 17.34
N ALA A 125 15.35 5.99 17.14
CA ALA A 125 14.36 5.94 18.21
C ALA A 125 14.74 4.89 19.27
N LEU A 126 15.21 3.72 18.86
CA LEU A 126 15.68 2.65 19.76
C LEU A 126 16.83 3.15 20.64
N VAL A 127 17.83 3.82 20.05
CA VAL A 127 18.96 4.38 20.80
C VAL A 127 18.49 5.38 21.86
N ILE A 128 17.57 6.28 21.50
CA ILE A 128 17.01 7.26 22.45
C ILE A 128 16.27 6.54 23.58
N ILE A 129 15.47 5.52 23.27
CA ILE A 129 14.76 4.72 24.29
C ILE A 129 15.76 4.06 25.24
N VAL A 130 16.83 3.45 24.72
CA VAL A 130 17.87 2.83 25.55
C VAL A 130 18.54 3.86 26.46
N VAL A 131 18.89 5.03 25.94
CA VAL A 131 19.46 6.14 26.73
C VAL A 131 18.52 6.59 27.84
N VAL A 132 17.22 6.73 27.55
CA VAL A 132 16.23 7.10 28.56
C VAL A 132 16.12 6.04 29.66
N LEU A 133 16.13 4.76 29.30
CA LEU A 133 16.01 3.66 30.26
C LEU A 133 17.28 3.43 31.08
N VAL A 134 18.46 3.60 30.49
CA VAL A 134 19.76 3.28 31.11
C VAL A 134 20.38 4.48 31.83
N LEU A 135 20.18 5.70 31.35
CA LEU A 135 20.79 6.89 31.94
C LEU A 135 19.77 7.73 32.72
N ILE A 136 18.65 8.07 32.08
CA ILE A 136 17.69 9.01 32.66
C ILE A 136 16.88 8.36 33.77
N ARG A 137 16.34 7.15 33.56
CA ARG A 137 15.57 6.42 34.58
C ARG A 137 16.34 6.19 35.89
N PRO A 138 17.58 5.65 35.90
CA PRO A 138 18.30 5.46 37.15
C PRO A 138 18.73 6.77 37.79
N ALA A 139 19.11 7.79 37.01
CA ALA A 139 19.40 9.11 37.56
C ALA A 139 18.18 9.73 38.25
N MET A 140 17.00 9.62 37.65
CA MET A 140 15.76 10.12 38.22
C MET A 140 15.33 9.30 39.46
N LYS A 141 15.48 7.96 39.43
CA LYS A 141 15.26 7.12 40.63
C LYS A 141 16.20 7.48 41.78
N LYS A 142 17.49 7.71 41.51
CA LYS A 142 18.48 8.10 42.53
C LYS A 142 18.20 9.46 43.16
N LEU A 143 17.59 10.39 42.42
CA LEU A 143 17.26 11.73 42.92
C LEU A 143 15.89 11.82 43.59
N LEU A 144 14.90 11.04 43.14
CA LEU A 144 13.55 11.05 43.72
C LEU A 144 13.41 10.09 44.92
N ASN A 145 14.18 9.00 44.97
CA ASN A 145 14.14 8.02 46.07
C ASN A 145 15.56 7.73 46.62
N PRO A 146 16.17 8.64 47.40
CA PRO A 146 17.44 8.35 48.08
C PRO A 146 17.34 7.26 49.17
N ALA A 147 16.13 6.84 49.54
CA ALA A 147 15.87 5.82 50.57
C ALA A 147 15.50 4.43 50.02
N ALA A 148 15.43 4.25 48.70
CA ALA A 148 15.12 2.94 48.10
C ALA A 148 16.38 2.08 47.84
N GLN A 149 17.57 2.57 48.24
CA GLN A 149 18.81 1.79 48.15
C GLN A 149 18.94 0.79 49.31
N ASP A 150 18.13 0.94 50.36
CA ASP A 150 18.15 0.06 51.55
C ASP A 150 17.33 -1.24 51.35
N GLU A 151 16.53 -1.34 50.28
CA GLU A 151 15.70 -2.52 50.01
C GLU A 151 16.47 -3.62 49.24
N ASP A 152 17.47 -3.26 48.43
CA ASP A 152 18.34 -4.22 47.74
C ASP A 152 19.46 -4.76 48.65
N GLU A 153 19.83 -4.02 49.71
CA GLU A 153 20.81 -4.47 50.73
C GLU A 153 20.23 -5.51 51.71
N GLN A 154 18.90 -5.69 51.75
CA GLN A 154 18.24 -6.68 52.62
C GLN A 154 18.16 -8.08 52.00
N LEU A 155 18.59 -8.25 50.74
CA LEU A 155 18.60 -9.56 50.09
C LEU A 155 19.84 -10.40 50.44
N TYR A 156 20.89 -9.81 51.01
CA TYR A 156 22.14 -10.50 51.30
C TYR A 156 22.40 -10.54 52.82
N GLY A 157 22.60 -11.75 53.35
CA GLY A 157 22.97 -11.94 54.75
C GLY A 157 24.40 -11.44 55.04
N PRO A 158 24.80 -11.35 56.31
CA PRO A 158 26.14 -10.87 56.72
C PRO A 158 27.33 -11.63 56.10
N ASP A 159 27.10 -12.82 55.51
CA ASP A 159 28.09 -13.62 54.78
C ASP A 159 27.99 -13.50 53.23
N GLY A 160 27.17 -12.59 52.70
CA GLY A 160 27.09 -12.29 51.26
C GLY A 160 26.32 -13.29 50.40
N LEU A 161 25.49 -14.15 50.99
CA LEU A 161 24.62 -15.10 50.29
C LEU A 161 23.17 -14.58 50.18
N PRO A 162 22.45 -14.86 49.06
CA PRO A 162 21.08 -14.40 48.86
C PRO A 162 20.09 -15.14 49.79
N LEU A 163 19.26 -14.39 50.52
CA LEU A 163 18.19 -14.93 51.37
C LEU A 163 16.91 -15.18 50.56
N GLY A 164 16.33 -16.37 50.74
CA GLY A 164 14.96 -16.68 50.28
C GLY A 164 13.91 -15.92 51.10
N ALA A 165 12.72 -15.72 50.52
CA ALA A 165 11.62 -14.94 51.08
C ALA A 165 11.00 -15.49 52.39
N ASP A 166 11.52 -16.60 52.90
CA ASP A 166 11.14 -17.31 54.12
C ASP A 166 12.27 -17.38 55.17
N GLY A 167 13.43 -16.77 54.92
CA GLY A 167 14.52 -16.66 55.91
C GLY A 167 15.35 -17.94 56.10
N GLU A 168 15.20 -18.92 55.21
CA GLU A 168 16.01 -20.14 55.18
C GLU A 168 16.88 -20.21 53.92
N THR A 169 18.13 -20.62 54.09
CA THR A 169 19.14 -20.67 53.02
C THR A 169 18.79 -21.77 52.03
N SER A 170 18.12 -21.40 50.93
CA SER A 170 17.76 -22.32 49.86
C SER A 170 18.99 -22.66 49.01
N LEU A 171 19.65 -23.77 49.34
CA LEU A 171 20.62 -24.43 48.47
C LEU A 171 19.85 -25.27 47.44
N ILE A 172 19.43 -24.65 46.32
CA ILE A 172 18.90 -25.38 45.18
C ILE A 172 20.07 -25.84 44.30
N GLY A 173 20.19 -27.17 44.24
CA GLY A 173 21.33 -27.89 43.69
C GLY A 173 21.56 -27.73 42.19
N THR A 174 22.77 -28.08 41.81
CA THR A 174 23.06 -28.58 40.47
C THR A 174 24.07 -29.71 40.61
N ASP A 175 23.57 -30.94 40.46
CA ASP A 175 24.37 -32.13 40.21
C ASP A 175 25.25 -31.92 38.97
N ILE A 176 26.57 -31.92 39.14
CA ILE A 176 27.51 -32.36 38.10
C ILE A 176 28.59 -33.22 38.77
N ASP A 177 28.59 -34.47 38.31
CA ASP A 177 29.47 -35.59 38.60
C ASP A 177 30.94 -35.34 38.16
N GLY A 178 31.91 -35.89 38.91
CA GLY A 178 33.28 -36.10 38.42
C GLY A 178 34.46 -35.47 39.18
N SER A 179 34.95 -36.18 40.21
CA SER A 179 36.36 -36.40 40.60
C SER A 179 37.32 -35.24 40.98
N GLU A 180 37.80 -35.35 42.23
CA GLU A 180 39.14 -35.01 42.79
C GLU A 180 39.53 -33.52 42.94
N LEU A 181 39.57 -32.96 44.15
CA LEU A 181 40.56 -33.08 45.25
C LEU A 181 41.64 -31.97 45.18
N PHE A 182 41.53 -31.00 46.10
CA PHE A 182 42.56 -30.06 46.61
C PHE A 182 43.10 -29.03 45.58
N GLU A 183 43.41 -27.78 45.92
CA GLU A 183 44.18 -27.32 47.07
C GLU A 183 43.95 -25.82 47.28
N PHE A 184 43.69 -25.42 48.52
CA PHE A 184 43.77 -24.02 48.96
C PHE A 184 45.25 -23.67 49.16
N SER A 185 45.80 -22.79 48.33
CA SER A 185 47.02 -22.09 48.68
C SER A 185 46.95 -20.62 48.25
N SER A 186 46.90 -19.75 49.26
CA SER A 186 47.55 -18.44 49.33
C SER A 186 47.95 -17.75 48.02
N GLY A 187 47.23 -16.68 47.69
CA GLY A 187 47.65 -15.68 46.72
C GLY A 187 46.92 -14.36 46.99
N ILE A 188 47.53 -13.47 47.77
CA ILE A 188 47.24 -12.03 47.69
C ILE A 188 47.76 -11.59 46.32
N ASP A 189 46.90 -11.13 45.42
CA ASP A 189 47.36 -10.27 44.32
C ASP A 189 46.25 -9.32 43.81
N LEU A 190 46.39 -8.08 44.29
CA LEU A 190 46.13 -6.75 43.73
C LEU A 190 44.80 -6.38 43.01
N PRO A 191 44.22 -5.20 43.32
CA PRO A 191 43.09 -4.63 42.59
C PRO A 191 43.53 -4.12 41.21
N ASN A 192 42.76 -4.50 40.20
CA ASN A 192 42.96 -4.16 38.79
C ASN A 192 42.60 -2.66 38.56
N LEU A 193 43.60 -1.78 38.63
CA LEU A 193 43.49 -0.35 38.26
C LEU A 193 43.75 -0.19 36.76
N HIS A 194 42.69 -0.05 35.96
CA HIS A 194 42.76 0.67 34.69
C HIS A 194 42.33 2.12 34.93
N LYS A 195 43.30 2.98 35.24
CA LYS A 195 43.10 4.43 35.41
C LYS A 195 44.34 5.17 34.93
N ASP A 196 44.25 5.70 33.71
CA ASP A 196 45.26 6.59 33.16
C ASP A 196 45.43 7.87 34.00
N GLU A 197 44.40 8.25 34.78
CA GLU A 197 44.44 9.40 35.68
C GLU A 197 45.20 9.14 37.00
N ASP A 198 45.15 7.92 37.54
CA ASP A 198 45.81 7.60 38.82
C ASP A 198 47.32 7.39 38.64
N VAL A 199 47.76 6.94 37.46
CA VAL A 199 49.19 6.85 37.10
C VAL A 199 49.82 8.24 37.02
N LEU A 200 49.13 9.21 36.40
CA LEU A 200 49.62 10.59 36.33
C LEU A 200 49.67 11.25 37.72
N LYS A 201 48.72 10.92 38.59
CA LYS A 201 48.69 11.40 39.97
C LYS A 201 49.79 10.76 40.83
N ALA A 202 50.06 9.47 40.64
CA ALA A 202 51.13 8.75 41.32
C ALA A 202 52.53 9.25 40.89
N VAL A 203 52.75 9.49 39.58
CA VAL A 203 54.01 10.06 39.08
C VAL A 203 54.22 11.48 39.60
N ARG A 204 53.17 12.32 39.63
CA ARG A 204 53.26 13.67 40.19
C ARG A 204 53.55 13.68 41.70
N ALA A 205 53.02 12.69 42.43
CA ALA A 205 53.28 12.53 43.86
C ALA A 205 54.70 12.00 44.15
N LEU A 206 55.23 11.11 43.29
CA LEU A 206 56.57 10.54 43.45
C LEU A 206 57.68 11.56 43.16
N VAL A 207 57.49 12.42 42.15
CA VAL A 207 58.44 13.52 41.81
C VAL A 207 58.54 14.57 42.92
N ALA A 208 57.47 14.76 43.70
CA ALA A 208 57.46 15.72 44.80
C ALA A 208 58.18 15.22 46.06
N ASN A 209 58.36 13.91 46.22
CA ASN A 209 58.86 13.32 47.46
C ASN A 209 60.33 12.85 47.36
N GLU A 210 60.82 12.44 46.19
CA GLU A 210 62.20 11.94 46.03
C GLU A 210 62.82 12.36 44.68
N PRO A 211 63.35 13.59 44.55
CA PRO A 211 63.89 14.11 43.29
C PRO A 211 65.19 13.42 42.84
N GLU A 212 65.91 12.75 43.74
CA GLU A 212 67.21 12.15 43.45
C GLU A 212 67.11 10.89 42.57
N LEU A 213 66.03 10.11 42.70
CA LEU A 213 65.84 8.88 41.92
C LEU A 213 65.44 9.16 40.46
N ALA A 214 64.68 10.24 40.20
CA ALA A 214 64.33 10.66 38.84
C ALA A 214 65.56 11.13 38.04
N ALA A 215 66.52 11.78 38.70
CA ALA A 215 67.78 12.19 38.08
C ALA A 215 68.63 10.98 37.66
N GLN A 216 68.56 9.87 38.40
CA GLN A 216 69.33 8.66 38.10
C GLN A 216 68.83 7.93 36.84
N VAL A 217 67.51 7.98 36.59
CA VAL A 217 66.91 7.43 35.36
C VAL A 217 67.26 8.27 34.13
N VAL A 218 67.24 9.60 34.24
CA VAL A 218 67.68 10.50 33.15
C VAL A 218 69.18 10.37 32.88
N LYS A 219 69.99 10.17 33.93
CA LYS A 219 71.44 9.92 33.78
C LYS A 219 71.73 8.64 33.01
N ASN A 220 70.96 7.56 33.22
CA ASN A 220 71.11 6.32 32.47
C ASN A 220 70.74 6.51 30.99
N TRP A 221 69.71 7.31 30.68
CA TRP A 221 69.33 7.60 29.30
C TRP A 221 70.31 8.51 28.54
N MET A 222 71.09 9.35 29.23
CA MET A 222 72.20 10.10 28.61
C MET A 222 73.50 9.29 28.50
N ALA A 223 73.64 8.18 29.23
CA ALA A 223 74.83 7.33 29.17
C ALA A 223 74.76 6.25 28.07
N GLU A 224 73.57 6.03 27.50
CA GLU A 224 73.31 5.02 26.47
C GLU A 224 73.21 5.62 25.05
N ASN A 225 73.74 6.84 24.85
CA ASN A 225 73.84 7.50 23.54
C ASN A 225 75.17 8.25 23.36
#